data_AF-A0A2V5N2A7-F1
#
_entry.id   AF-A0A2V5N2A7-F1
#
_cell.length_a   1.000
_cell.length_b   1.000
_cell.length_c   1.000
_cell.angle_alpha   90.00
_cell.angle_beta   90.00
_cell.angle_gamma   90.00
#
_symmetry.space_group_name_H-M   'P 1'
#
loop_
_entity.id
_entity.type
_entity.pdbx_description
1 polymer ?
#
loop_
_entity_poly.entity_id
_entity_poly.type
_entity_poly.pdbx_seq_one_letter_code
_entity_poly.pdbx_strand_id
1 'polypeptide(L)'
;MPETTTSGEQILEAVVAGPDGANRLFTVTGAANVQILASGDPDPVNPTWTFLVGPTLTRGQFYRAIAAASVASQGVSKRGVPSDYTVQINSVEADWDDESERVEVRVELFLSSSRATVNVNQLRYWVTILAQI
;
A
#
# COMPACT_ATOMS: atom_id res chain seq x y z
N MET A 1 0.11 2.25 13.41
CA MET A 1 -0.76 1.46 12.49
C MET A 1 -0.17 0.07 12.41
N PRO A 2 -0.91 -1.00 12.06
CA PRO A 2 -0.28 -2.30 11.82
C PRO A 2 0.73 -2.17 10.67
N GLU A 3 1.99 -2.44 10.99
CA GLU A 3 3.07 -2.56 10.01
C GLU A 3 3.06 -3.95 9.40
N THR A 4 3.49 -4.05 8.15
CA THR A 4 3.69 -5.34 7.51
C THR A 4 4.95 -5.41 6.67
N THR A 5 5.34 -6.64 6.34
CA THR A 5 6.45 -6.94 5.45
C THR A 5 6.00 -6.97 4.00
N THR A 6 6.91 -6.58 3.12
CA THR A 6 6.74 -6.72 1.67
C THR A 6 7.38 -8.02 1.18
N SER A 7 6.95 -8.47 0.00
CA SER A 7 7.49 -9.67 -0.66
C SER A 7 7.56 -9.47 -2.17
N GLY A 8 8.57 -10.09 -2.78
CA GLY A 8 8.80 -10.01 -4.22
C GLY A 8 9.01 -8.58 -4.72
N GLU A 9 9.69 -7.74 -3.92
CA GLU A 9 10.01 -6.37 -4.31
C GLU A 9 10.93 -6.37 -5.54
N GLN A 10 10.56 -5.56 -6.53
CA GLN A 10 11.34 -5.29 -7.73
C GLN A 10 11.51 -3.80 -7.88
N ILE A 11 12.76 -3.38 -8.13
CA ILE A 11 13.13 -1.98 -8.28
C ILE A 11 13.70 -1.77 -9.68
N LEU A 12 13.12 -0.84 -10.42
CA LEU A 12 13.72 -0.26 -11.62
C LEU A 12 14.27 1.13 -11.25
N GLU A 13 15.56 1.32 -11.46
CA GLU A 13 16.20 2.64 -11.37
C GLU A 13 16.37 3.23 -12.76
N ALA A 14 15.95 4.49 -12.92
CA ALA A 14 16.15 5.26 -14.14
C ALA A 14 16.87 6.57 -13.82
N VAL A 15 17.81 6.94 -14.70
CA VAL A 15 18.38 8.29 -14.74
C VAL A 15 17.37 9.22 -15.41
N VAL A 16 17.02 10.31 -14.74
CA VAL A 16 16.03 11.27 -15.23
C VAL A 16 16.57 12.70 -15.13
N ALA A 17 15.97 13.62 -15.89
CA ALA A 17 16.13 15.06 -15.70
C ALA A 17 14.90 15.58 -14.95
N GLY A 18 14.88 15.42 -13.64
CA GLY A 18 13.77 15.83 -12.77
C GLY A 18 13.86 17.30 -12.35
N PRO A 19 12.78 17.83 -11.73
CA PRO A 19 12.81 19.16 -11.12
C PRO A 19 13.85 19.23 -10.00
N ASP A 20 14.32 20.45 -9.72
CA ASP A 20 15.08 20.79 -8.51
C ASP A 20 16.37 19.95 -8.28
N GLY A 21 16.97 19.45 -9.37
CA GLY A 21 18.20 18.66 -9.32
C GLY A 21 18.00 17.15 -9.16
N ALA A 22 16.75 16.69 -9.04
CA ALA A 22 16.45 15.27 -8.99
C ALA A 22 16.92 14.57 -10.28
N ASN A 23 17.73 13.54 -10.11
CA ASN A 23 18.43 12.86 -11.20
C ASN A 23 18.19 11.33 -11.22
N ARG A 24 17.39 10.82 -10.29
CA ARG A 24 17.01 9.40 -10.18
C ARG A 24 15.52 9.24 -9.97
N LEU A 25 14.94 8.28 -10.67
CA LEU A 25 13.58 7.82 -10.48
C LEU A 25 13.60 6.32 -10.19
N PHE A 26 13.10 5.92 -9.04
CA PHE A 26 12.90 4.52 -8.69
C PHE A 26 11.43 4.17 -8.90
N THR A 27 11.19 3.08 -9.62
CA THR A 27 9.87 2.44 -9.67
C THR A 27 9.96 1.14 -8.88
N VAL A 28 9.19 1.06 -7.81
CA VAL A 28 9.19 -0.06 -6.87
C VAL A 28 7.84 -0.76 -6.94
N THR A 29 7.86 -2.05 -7.20
CA THR A 29 6.64 -2.88 -7.22
C THR A 29 6.82 -4.09 -6.33
N GLY A 30 5.73 -4.60 -5.78
CA GLY A 30 5.78 -5.75 -4.89
C GLY A 30 4.42 -6.10 -4.33
N ALA A 31 4.41 -6.97 -3.32
CA ALA A 31 3.23 -7.28 -2.53
C ALA A 31 3.44 -6.95 -1.06
N ALA A 32 2.42 -6.41 -0.41
CA ALA A 32 2.33 -6.28 1.03
C ALA A 32 1.34 -7.31 1.57
N ASN A 33 1.76 -8.11 2.55
CA ASN A 33 0.88 -9.10 3.15
C ASN A 33 0.03 -8.43 4.22
N VAL A 34 -1.28 -8.49 4.13
CA VAL A 34 -2.16 -7.87 5.12
C VAL A 34 -3.07 -8.92 5.71
N GLN A 35 -3.70 -8.63 6.84
CA GLN A 35 -4.73 -9.51 7.39
C GLN A 35 -5.91 -8.67 7.84
N ILE A 36 -6.90 -8.56 6.96
CA ILE A 36 -8.11 -7.78 7.20
C ILE A 36 -9.30 -8.73 7.13
N LEU A 37 -10.19 -8.62 8.11
CA LEU A 37 -11.42 -9.40 8.19
C LEU A 37 -12.60 -8.46 8.46
N ALA A 38 -13.62 -8.53 7.60
CA ALA A 38 -14.94 -7.98 7.85
C ALA A 38 -15.94 -9.13 7.90
N SER A 39 -16.74 -9.24 8.97
CA SER A 39 -17.64 -10.36 9.15
C SER A 39 -18.98 -9.95 9.74
N GLY A 40 -20.06 -10.22 9.03
CA GLY A 40 -21.41 -10.45 9.57
C GLY A 40 -22.14 -9.25 10.20
N ASP A 41 -21.43 -8.23 10.67
CA ASP A 41 -21.99 -6.99 11.21
C ASP A 41 -22.07 -5.90 10.13
N PRO A 42 -23.10 -5.04 10.17
CA PRO A 42 -23.27 -3.95 9.21
C PRO A 42 -22.19 -2.86 9.34
N ASP A 43 -21.39 -2.87 10.41
CA ASP A 43 -20.40 -1.82 10.66
C ASP A 43 -19.18 -2.00 9.72
N PRO A 44 -18.88 -0.99 8.88
CA PRO A 44 -17.72 -1.04 8.02
C PRO A 44 -16.43 -0.97 8.85
N VAL A 45 -15.38 -1.61 8.34
CA VAL A 45 -14.03 -1.57 8.92
C VAL A 45 -13.13 -0.77 7.97
N ASN A 46 -12.39 0.20 8.53
CA ASN A 46 -11.49 1.06 7.79
C ASN A 46 -10.02 0.89 8.23
N PRO A 47 -9.37 -0.25 7.93
CA PRO A 47 -8.03 -0.48 8.40
C PRO A 47 -7.01 0.31 7.57
N THR A 48 -6.01 0.87 8.26
CA THR A 48 -4.83 1.47 7.65
C THR A 48 -3.62 0.58 7.90
N TRP A 49 -2.89 0.22 6.85
CA TRP A 49 -1.66 -0.56 6.92
C TRP A 49 -0.47 0.26 6.43
N THR A 50 0.69 0.07 7.05
CA THR A 50 1.94 0.67 6.61
C THR A 50 3.01 -0.37 6.27
N PHE A 51 3.87 -0.05 5.32
CA PHE A 51 5.02 -0.87 4.94
C PHE A 51 6.11 -0.04 4.24
N LEU A 52 7.38 -0.41 4.44
CA LEU A 52 8.53 0.28 3.87
C LEU A 52 8.94 -0.30 2.51
N VAL A 53 9.24 0.56 1.53
CA VAL A 53 9.59 0.16 0.15
C VAL A 53 10.81 0.91 -0.38
N GLY A 54 11.47 0.30 -1.37
CA GLY A 54 12.51 0.96 -2.15
C GLY A 54 13.84 1.15 -1.41
N PRO A 55 14.76 1.94 -1.99
CA PRO A 55 16.10 2.13 -1.45
C PRO A 55 16.11 2.98 -0.18
N THR A 56 17.21 2.90 0.56
CA THR A 56 17.52 3.83 1.65
C THR A 56 18.01 5.15 1.06
N LEU A 57 17.38 6.25 1.46
CA LEU A 57 17.68 7.61 1.03
C LEU A 57 17.85 8.49 2.26
N THR A 58 18.85 9.36 2.25
CA THR A 58 18.96 10.43 3.25
C THR A 58 17.94 11.54 2.98
N ARG A 59 17.65 12.39 3.98
CA ARG A 59 16.74 13.54 3.83
C ARG A 59 17.05 14.43 2.62
N GLY A 60 18.33 14.63 2.27
CA GLY A 60 18.73 15.46 1.15
C GLY A 60 18.59 14.79 -0.22
N GLN A 61 18.39 13.47 -0.25
CA GLN A 61 18.26 12.69 -1.48
C GLN A 61 16.80 12.48 -1.87
N PHE A 62 15.88 12.37 -0.91
CA PHE A 62 14.46 12.20 -1.19
C PHE A 62 13.78 13.52 -1.61
N TYR A 63 13.04 13.49 -2.72
CA TYR A 63 12.27 14.65 -3.19
C TYR A 63 10.77 14.44 -3.09
N ARG A 64 10.29 13.29 -3.55
CA ARG A 64 8.87 12.92 -3.48
C ARG A 64 8.68 11.43 -3.72
N ALA A 65 7.60 10.88 -3.16
CA ALA A 65 7.06 9.60 -3.57
C ALA A 65 5.58 9.75 -3.95
N ILE A 66 5.14 8.91 -4.87
CA ILE A 66 3.73 8.67 -5.14
C ILE A 66 3.50 7.16 -5.18
N ALA A 67 2.35 6.72 -4.72
CA ALA A 67 2.03 5.31 -4.66
C ALA A 67 0.61 5.02 -5.13
N ALA A 68 0.43 3.81 -5.66
CA ALA A 68 -0.84 3.19 -5.92
C ALA A 68 -0.83 1.78 -5.33
N ALA A 69 -2.00 1.32 -4.90
CA ALA A 69 -2.18 -0.02 -4.39
C ALA A 69 -3.46 -0.63 -4.96
N SER A 70 -3.53 -1.96 -4.97
CA SER A 70 -4.70 -2.74 -5.36
C SER A 70 -4.84 -3.98 -4.48
N VAL A 71 -6.07 -4.43 -4.28
CA VAL A 71 -6.33 -5.71 -3.61
C VAL A 71 -5.95 -6.85 -4.56
N ALA A 72 -5.07 -7.72 -4.10
CA ALA A 72 -4.50 -8.80 -4.92
C ALA A 72 -4.93 -10.20 -4.48
N SER A 73 -5.29 -10.36 -3.20
CA SER A 73 -5.84 -11.60 -2.67
C SER A 73 -6.96 -11.30 -1.69
N GLN A 74 -8.16 -11.78 -2.02
CA GLN A 74 -9.34 -11.70 -1.17
C GLN A 74 -10.13 -13.01 -1.17
N GLY A 75 -10.75 -13.33 -0.04
CA GLY A 75 -11.73 -14.40 0.08
C GLY A 75 -13.08 -13.82 0.50
N VAL A 76 -14.16 -14.41 -0.02
CA VAL A 76 -15.52 -14.03 0.34
C VAL A 76 -16.35 -15.29 0.59
N SER A 77 -16.97 -15.36 1.76
CA SER A 77 -17.90 -16.42 2.15
C SER A 77 -19.27 -15.82 2.44
N LYS A 78 -20.29 -16.20 1.67
CA LYS A 78 -21.67 -15.75 1.89
C LYS A 78 -22.37 -16.67 2.90
N ARG A 79 -23.14 -16.10 3.81
CA ARG A 79 -23.84 -16.83 4.90
C ARG A 79 -25.37 -16.78 4.79
N GLY A 80 -25.92 -16.14 3.76
CA GLY A 80 -27.37 -16.05 3.53
C GLY A 80 -27.72 -15.26 2.27
N VAL A 81 -29.02 -15.10 1.99
CA VAL A 81 -29.53 -14.29 0.87
C VAL A 81 -30.56 -13.27 1.41
N PRO A 82 -30.51 -11.99 1.01
CA PRO A 82 -29.43 -11.36 0.23
C PRO A 82 -28.13 -11.28 1.05
N SER A 83 -27.00 -11.13 0.36
CA SER A 83 -25.68 -10.91 0.96
C SER A 83 -24.93 -9.91 0.10
N ASP A 84 -24.32 -8.91 0.73
CA ASP A 84 -23.60 -7.84 0.06
C ASP A 84 -22.26 -7.62 0.73
N TYR A 85 -21.30 -7.11 -0.02
CA TYR A 85 -20.01 -6.70 0.51
C TYR A 85 -19.37 -5.63 -0.38
N THR A 86 -18.53 -4.82 0.24
CA THR A 86 -17.69 -3.83 -0.45
C THR A 86 -16.26 -3.98 0.03
N VAL A 87 -15.31 -3.89 -0.90
CA VAL A 87 -13.88 -3.73 -0.62
C VAL A 87 -13.39 -2.58 -1.48
N GLN A 88 -12.82 -1.58 -0.86
CA GLN A 88 -12.33 -0.38 -1.51
C GLN A 88 -10.99 0.04 -0.88
N ILE A 89 -10.11 0.63 -1.70
CA ILE A 89 -8.96 1.40 -1.21
C ILE A 89 -9.40 2.85 -1.17
N ASN A 90 -9.38 3.46 0.03
CA ASN A 90 -9.79 4.84 0.25
C ASN A 90 -8.65 5.81 -0.08
N SER A 91 -7.46 5.50 0.41
CA SER A 91 -6.28 6.34 0.25
C SER A 91 -5.02 5.49 0.14
N VAL A 92 -4.06 6.01 -0.63
CA VAL A 92 -2.70 5.49 -0.72
C VAL A 92 -1.79 6.69 -0.63
N GLU A 93 -0.98 6.74 0.42
CA GLU A 93 0.01 7.78 0.66
C GLU A 93 1.40 7.14 0.64
N ALA A 94 2.40 7.90 0.22
CA ALA A 94 3.79 7.50 0.30
C ALA A 94 4.63 8.70 0.70
N ASP A 95 5.40 8.55 1.76
CA ASP A 95 6.29 9.59 2.27
C ASP A 95 7.59 8.97 2.76
N TRP A 96 8.61 9.81 2.92
CA TRP A 96 9.90 9.38 3.45
C TRP A 96 9.86 9.37 4.98
N ASP A 97 10.28 8.24 5.54
CA ASP A 97 10.35 8.00 6.98
C ASP A 97 11.79 8.24 7.45
N ASP A 98 12.00 9.17 8.40
CA ASP A 98 13.34 9.57 8.83
C ASP A 98 14.00 8.58 9.78
N GLU A 99 13.21 7.75 10.47
CA GLU A 99 13.73 6.66 11.30
C GLU A 99 14.28 5.49 10.48
N SER A 100 13.61 5.08 9.40
CA SER A 100 14.05 3.97 8.55
C SER A 100 14.85 4.41 7.31
N GLU A 101 14.84 5.70 7.01
CA GLU A 101 15.42 6.30 5.80
C GLU A 101 14.86 5.69 4.50
N ARG A 102 13.66 5.11 4.53
CA ARG A 102 12.98 4.50 3.38
C ARG A 102 11.63 5.17 3.16
N VAL A 103 10.99 4.87 2.02
CA VAL A 103 9.63 5.36 1.78
C VAL A 103 8.65 4.46 2.52
N GLU A 104 7.87 5.03 3.44
CA GLU A 104 6.71 4.39 4.04
C GLU A 104 5.49 4.59 3.14
N VAL A 105 4.81 3.48 2.82
CA VAL A 105 3.53 3.50 2.12
C VAL A 105 2.44 3.24 3.13
N ARG A 106 1.40 4.10 3.12
CA ARG A 106 0.22 3.96 3.95
C ARG A 106 -1.00 3.70 3.07
N VAL A 107 -1.67 2.57 3.29
CA VAL A 107 -2.89 2.19 2.55
C VAL A 107 -4.06 2.12 3.50
N GLU A 108 -5.08 2.92 3.25
CA GLU A 108 -6.36 2.84 3.95
C GLU A 108 -7.37 2.09 3.07
N LEU A 109 -8.05 1.12 3.67
CA LEU A 109 -9.12 0.37 3.02
C LEU A 109 -10.46 0.70 3.66
N PHE A 110 -11.53 0.46 2.93
CA PHE A 110 -12.90 0.38 3.43
C PHE A 110 -13.44 -1.01 3.11
N LEU A 111 -13.93 -1.70 4.13
CA LEU A 111 -14.60 -2.98 3.97
C LEU A 111 -15.96 -2.94 4.64
N SER A 112 -16.99 -3.38 3.95
CA SER A 112 -18.31 -3.63 4.54
C SER A 112 -18.80 -5.01 4.14
N SER A 113 -19.57 -5.65 5.02
CA SER A 113 -20.14 -6.96 4.75
C SER A 113 -21.50 -7.11 5.41
N SER A 114 -22.49 -7.56 4.67
CA SER A 114 -23.81 -7.94 5.21
C SER A 114 -24.07 -9.39 4.87
N ARG A 115 -24.25 -10.23 5.89
CA ARG A 115 -24.42 -11.69 5.74
C ARG A 115 -23.32 -12.35 4.91
N ALA A 116 -22.12 -11.78 4.96
CA ALA A 116 -20.92 -12.27 4.31
C ALA A 116 -19.72 -12.14 5.26
N THR A 117 -18.67 -12.88 4.97
CA THR A 117 -17.34 -12.70 5.55
C THR A 117 -16.40 -12.40 4.41
N VAL A 118 -15.66 -11.31 4.52
CA VAL A 118 -14.64 -10.88 3.56
C VAL A 118 -13.31 -10.85 4.26
N ASN A 119 -12.30 -11.47 3.67
CA ASN A 119 -10.93 -11.35 4.11
C ASN A 119 -10.06 -10.79 2.98
N VAL A 120 -9.14 -9.88 3.30
CA VAL A 120 -8.10 -9.39 2.39
C VAL A 120 -6.76 -9.79 2.97
N ASN A 121 -5.97 -10.50 2.16
CA ASN A 121 -4.71 -11.12 2.59
C ASN A 121 -3.48 -10.49 1.94
N GLN A 122 -3.66 -9.79 0.82
CA GLN A 122 -2.52 -9.22 0.09
C GLN A 122 -2.94 -8.00 -0.72
N LEU A 123 -2.07 -7.00 -0.70
CA LEU A 123 -2.10 -5.85 -1.58
C LEU A 123 -0.93 -5.94 -2.57
N ARG A 124 -1.14 -5.49 -3.81
CA ARG A 124 -0.05 -5.17 -4.74
C ARG A 124 0.15 -3.68 -4.76
N TYR A 125 1.41 -3.24 -4.75
CA TYR A 125 1.77 -1.83 -4.76
C TYR A 125 2.64 -1.47 -5.96
N TRP A 126 2.53 -0.22 -6.36
CA TRP A 126 3.41 0.46 -7.30
C TRP A 126 3.77 1.81 -6.70
N VAL A 127 5.06 2.04 -6.47
CA VAL A 127 5.56 3.27 -5.84
C VAL A 127 6.61 3.87 -6.76
N THR A 128 6.51 5.17 -7.00
CA THR A 128 7.50 5.93 -7.76
C THR A 128 8.17 6.93 -6.84
N ILE A 129 9.49 6.87 -6.71
CA ILE A 129 10.30 7.70 -5.82
C ILE A 129 11.23 8.54 -6.67
N LEU A 130 11.15 9.86 -6.54
CA LEU A 130 12.06 10.80 -7.17
C LEU A 130 13.14 11.20 -6.17
N ALA A 131 14.40 11.14 -6.61
CA ALA A 131 15.54 11.40 -5.76
C ALA A 131 16.68 12.13 -6.50
N GLN A 132 17.59 12.72 -5.72
CA GLN A 132 18.89 13.20 -6.16
C GLN A 132 19.98 12.36 -5.50
N ILE A 133 20.80 11.68 -6.30
CA ILE A 133 21.92 10.83 -5.83
C ILE A 133 23.21 11.26 -6.50
#